data_AF-B7VPG4-F1
#
_entry.id   AF-B7VPG4-F1
#
_cell.length_a   1.000
_cell.length_b   1.000
_cell.length_c   1.000
_cell.angle_alpha   90.00
_cell.angle_beta   90.00
_cell.angle_gamma   90.00
#
_symmetry.space_group_name_H-M   'P 1'
#
loop_
_entity.id
_entity.type
_entity.pdbx_description
1 polymer ?
#
loop_
_entity_poly.entity_id
_entity_poly.type
_entity_poly.pdbx_seq_one_letter_code
_entity_poly.pdbx_strand_id
1 'polypeptide(L)'
;MKMSMFITLAVSIMFSAFTNAADYAVELKWNTNNLEEVLDNMPEQKAQFSKLIEQGEIKDMYVSHSEIDGRSVQLLRFVIEANDPQQVQDKLAHLPLYKKDLVNIAKIIPLGSKWLDNTPDYNNYGVTMTWKQGIEALEIDRVLSIDLQRVISLNQAGLVTSSYLDTQELENNVVRPVYSVSFIAKDAQHAKELSHQFEAVALGYADVNVQHLGYKLSVTNN
;
A
#
# COMPACT_ATOMS: atom_id res chain seq x y z
N MET A 1 -35.52 -37.72 14.28
CA MET A 1 -34.61 -37.10 13.29
C MET A 1 -34.47 -35.63 13.63
N LYS A 2 -33.28 -35.18 14.06
CA LYS A 2 -32.97 -33.76 14.26
C LYS A 2 -32.57 -33.18 12.91
N MET A 3 -33.35 -32.23 12.41
CA MET A 3 -33.06 -31.51 11.18
C MET A 3 -32.21 -30.30 11.56
N SER A 4 -30.88 -30.42 11.46
CA SER A 4 -29.97 -29.29 11.60
C SER A 4 -30.08 -28.43 10.36
N MET A 5 -30.71 -27.27 10.50
CA MET A 5 -30.77 -26.23 9.48
C MET A 5 -29.41 -25.52 9.47
N PHE A 6 -28.60 -25.74 8.43
CA PHE A 6 -27.41 -24.95 8.18
C PHE A 6 -27.85 -23.54 7.78
N ILE A 7 -27.63 -22.57 8.66
CA ILE A 7 -27.81 -21.15 8.34
C ILE A 7 -26.53 -20.70 7.64
N THR A 8 -26.57 -20.63 6.31
CA THR A 8 -25.52 -20.01 5.51
C THR A 8 -25.64 -18.49 5.70
N LEU A 9 -24.77 -17.92 6.52
CA LEU A 9 -24.69 -16.47 6.69
C LEU A 9 -23.93 -15.87 5.50
N ALA A 10 -24.66 -15.45 4.47
CA ALA A 10 -24.10 -14.66 3.39
C ALA A 10 -23.83 -13.23 3.91
N VAL A 11 -22.57 -12.93 4.22
CA VAL A 11 -22.14 -11.56 4.54
C VAL A 11 -21.98 -10.82 3.21
N SER A 12 -23.06 -10.19 2.74
CA SER A 12 -23.01 -9.28 1.60
C SER A 12 -22.35 -7.98 2.05
N ILE A 13 -21.05 -7.82 1.83
CA ILE A 13 -20.37 -6.54 2.07
C ILE A 13 -20.77 -5.59 0.92
N MET A 14 -21.81 -4.79 1.15
CA MET A 14 -22.24 -3.74 0.24
C MET A 14 -21.23 -2.58 0.36
N PHE A 15 -20.22 -2.56 -0.52
CA PHE A 15 -19.33 -1.41 -0.66
C PHE A 15 -20.04 -0.33 -1.47
N SER A 16 -20.65 0.63 -0.78
CA SER A 16 -21.14 1.86 -1.38
C SER A 16 -19.97 2.63 -1.97
N ALA A 17 -20.04 3.02 -3.24
CA ALA A 17 -19.10 3.94 -3.86
C ALA A 17 -19.30 5.35 -3.27
N PHE A 18 -18.72 5.59 -2.10
CA PHE A 18 -18.45 6.94 -1.65
C PHE A 18 -17.31 7.49 -2.50
N THR A 19 -17.46 8.69 -3.04
CA THR A 19 -16.34 9.49 -3.59
C THR A 19 -15.46 9.98 -2.44
N ASN A 20 -14.93 9.04 -1.66
CA ASN A 20 -13.93 9.31 -0.64
C ASN A 20 -12.58 9.42 -1.35
N ALA A 21 -11.73 10.32 -0.87
CA ALA A 21 -10.33 10.34 -1.28
C ALA A 21 -9.73 8.94 -1.05
N ALA A 22 -8.95 8.47 -2.03
CA ALA A 22 -8.26 7.20 -2.00
C ALA A 22 -6.83 7.39 -1.51
N ASP A 23 -6.26 6.32 -0.98
CA ASP A 23 -4.88 6.22 -0.54
C ASP A 23 -4.01 5.80 -1.72
N TYR A 24 -2.92 6.54 -1.95
CA TYR A 24 -1.95 6.28 -3.01
C TYR A 24 -0.57 6.02 -2.42
N ALA A 25 0.03 4.89 -2.78
CA ALA A 25 1.45 4.66 -2.52
C ALA A 25 2.31 5.50 -3.47
N VAL A 26 3.27 6.22 -2.91
CA VAL A 26 4.20 7.07 -3.62
C VAL A 26 5.62 6.53 -3.45
N GLU A 27 6.24 6.22 -4.58
CA GLU A 27 7.67 5.89 -4.65
C GLU A 27 8.43 7.07 -5.24
N LEU A 28 9.47 7.50 -4.53
CA LEU A 28 10.36 8.57 -4.95
C LEU A 28 11.65 8.04 -5.55
N LYS A 29 12.34 8.90 -6.30
CA LYS A 29 13.72 8.70 -6.73
C LYS A 29 14.48 10.03 -6.66
N TRP A 30 15.75 9.99 -6.32
CA TRP A 30 16.62 11.16 -6.41
C TRP A 30 16.75 11.62 -7.86
N ASN A 31 16.79 12.93 -8.06
CA ASN A 31 17.03 13.56 -9.36
C ASN A 31 18.30 14.42 -9.33
N THR A 32 19.15 14.21 -8.33
CA THR A 32 20.38 14.95 -8.12
C THR A 32 21.47 14.04 -7.60
N ASN A 33 22.73 14.42 -7.87
CA ASN A 33 23.92 13.85 -7.25
C ASN A 33 24.51 14.79 -6.18
N ASN A 34 23.88 15.95 -5.95
CA ASN A 34 24.35 16.94 -4.98
C ASN A 34 23.75 16.68 -3.60
N LEU A 35 24.46 15.90 -2.78
CA LEU A 35 24.04 15.57 -1.42
C LEU A 35 23.90 16.83 -0.54
N GLU A 36 24.82 17.78 -0.66
CA GLU A 36 24.83 18.98 0.18
C GLU A 36 23.55 19.79 -0.05
N GLU A 37 23.15 19.96 -1.32
CA GLU A 37 21.91 20.66 -1.64
C GLU A 37 20.66 19.92 -1.11
N VAL A 38 20.65 18.59 -1.11
CA VAL A 38 19.57 17.83 -0.46
C VAL A 38 19.54 18.13 1.04
N LEU A 39 20.70 18.03 1.71
CA LEU A 39 20.81 18.23 3.16
C LEU A 39 20.42 19.66 3.58
N ASP A 40 20.79 20.68 2.80
CA ASP A 40 20.46 22.08 3.06
C ASP A 40 18.94 22.32 3.03
N ASN A 41 18.21 21.55 2.21
CA ASN A 41 16.76 21.67 2.08
C ASN A 41 15.97 20.71 2.99
N MET A 42 16.64 19.73 3.62
CA MET A 42 15.98 18.75 4.50
C MET A 42 15.23 19.37 5.68
N PRO A 43 15.72 20.41 6.38
CA PRO A 43 14.99 21.01 7.50
C PRO A 43 13.62 21.56 7.07
N GLU A 44 13.57 22.32 5.97
CA GLU A 44 12.32 22.87 5.44
C GLU A 44 11.45 21.75 4.85
N GLN A 45 12.04 20.78 4.16
CA GLN A 45 11.34 19.61 3.63
C GLN A 45 10.60 18.87 4.74
N LYS A 46 11.28 18.59 5.85
CA LYS A 46 10.67 17.94 7.02
C LYS A 46 9.54 18.79 7.60
N ALA A 47 9.78 20.09 7.81
CA ALA A 47 8.77 20.98 8.38
C ALA A 47 7.49 21.07 7.53
N GLN A 48 7.61 21.12 6.20
CA GLN A 48 6.44 21.16 5.31
C GLN A 48 5.77 19.78 5.19
N PHE A 49 6.55 18.70 5.10
CA PHE A 49 6.00 17.34 5.04
C PHE A 49 5.28 16.95 6.35
N SER A 50 5.77 17.39 7.50
CA SER A 50 5.10 17.20 8.80
C SER A 50 3.70 17.79 8.83
N LYS A 51 3.41 18.86 8.09
CA LYS A 51 2.04 19.40 8.00
C LYS A 51 1.08 18.42 7.32
N LEU A 52 1.55 17.68 6.31
CA LEU A 52 0.76 16.64 5.65
C LEU A 52 0.47 15.48 6.62
N ILE A 53 1.42 15.17 7.50
CA ILE A 53 1.22 14.19 8.59
C ILE A 53 0.18 14.71 9.59
N GLU A 54 0.35 15.94 10.07
CA GLU A 54 -0.56 16.57 11.05
C GLU A 54 -1.99 16.73 10.53
N GLN A 55 -2.15 16.95 9.22
CA GLN A 55 -3.44 17.01 8.54
C GLN A 55 -4.07 15.63 8.31
N GLY A 56 -3.36 14.54 8.65
CA GLY A 56 -3.83 13.17 8.45
C GLY A 56 -3.81 12.73 6.99
N GLU A 57 -3.13 13.47 6.10
CA GLU A 57 -3.04 13.13 4.68
C GLU A 57 -2.06 11.99 4.44
N ILE A 58 -0.99 11.89 5.23
CA ILE A 58 -0.04 10.76 5.18
C ILE A 58 -0.57 9.61 6.03
N LYS A 59 -0.90 8.49 5.40
CA LYS A 59 -1.47 7.30 6.07
C LYS A 59 -0.43 6.31 6.54
N ASP A 60 0.67 6.19 5.82
CA ASP A 60 1.79 5.31 6.12
C ASP A 60 3.08 5.96 5.65
N MET A 61 4.17 5.66 6.33
CA MET A 61 5.50 6.09 5.94
C MET A 61 6.50 4.97 6.18
N TYR A 62 7.39 4.79 5.22
CA TYR A 62 8.47 3.81 5.25
C TYR A 62 9.78 4.49 4.87
N VAL A 63 10.86 4.09 5.51
CA VAL A 63 12.21 4.56 5.17
C VAL A 63 13.02 3.41 4.57
N SER A 64 13.57 3.68 3.38
CA SER A 64 14.44 2.76 2.67
C SER A 64 15.83 3.36 2.48
N HIS A 65 16.83 2.50 2.42
CA HIS A 65 18.18 2.91 2.09
C HIS A 65 18.27 3.32 0.61
N SER A 66 19.02 4.38 0.35
CA SER A 66 19.25 4.92 -0.98
C SER A 66 20.65 5.55 -1.04
N GLU A 67 21.04 6.03 -2.22
CA GLU A 67 22.37 6.56 -2.46
C GLU A 67 22.30 7.83 -3.32
N ILE A 68 23.12 8.80 -2.96
CA ILE A 68 23.43 9.98 -3.77
C ILE A 68 24.96 10.06 -3.82
N ASP A 69 25.54 9.96 -5.03
CA ASP A 69 26.99 10.15 -5.22
C ASP A 69 27.85 9.25 -4.30
N GLY A 70 27.61 7.93 -4.28
CA GLY A 70 28.38 7.00 -3.44
C GLY A 70 28.04 7.04 -1.95
N ARG A 71 27.20 8.00 -1.52
CA ARG A 71 26.90 8.25 -0.11
C ARG A 71 25.51 7.76 0.26
N SER A 72 25.48 6.95 1.30
CA SER A 72 24.25 6.43 1.91
C SER A 72 23.35 7.56 2.39
N VAL A 73 22.11 7.56 1.90
CA VAL A 73 21.02 8.42 2.37
C VAL A 73 19.75 7.61 2.59
N GLN A 74 18.76 8.24 3.20
CA GLN A 74 17.43 7.65 3.39
C GLN A 74 16.46 8.27 2.39
N LEU A 75 15.62 7.43 1.79
CA LEU A 75 14.53 7.88 0.93
C LEU A 75 13.20 7.37 1.47
N LEU A 76 12.24 8.29 1.57
CA LEU A 76 10.89 8.00 2.03
C LEU A 76 10.07 7.35 0.92
N ARG A 77 9.31 6.33 1.32
CA ARG A 77 8.13 5.82 0.62
C ARG A 77 6.95 6.07 1.53
N PHE A 78 5.82 6.50 1.00
CA PHE A 78 4.68 6.84 1.85
C PHE A 78 3.37 6.61 1.12
N VAL A 79 2.30 6.58 1.90
CA VAL A 79 0.94 6.53 1.39
C VAL A 79 0.27 7.85 1.71
N ILE A 80 -0.32 8.50 0.70
CA ILE A 80 -0.98 9.79 0.82
C ILE A 80 -2.43 9.70 0.32
N GLU A 81 -3.34 10.34 1.04
CA GLU A 81 -4.73 10.49 0.63
C GLU A 81 -4.85 11.55 -0.48
N ALA A 82 -5.53 11.18 -1.56
CA ALA A 82 -5.82 12.06 -2.68
C ALA A 82 -7.07 11.59 -3.44
N ASN A 83 -7.65 12.46 -4.26
CA ASN A 83 -8.78 12.11 -5.12
C ASN A 83 -8.30 11.38 -6.39
N ASP A 84 -7.11 11.76 -6.89
CA ASP A 84 -6.53 11.24 -8.12
C ASP A 84 -4.99 11.39 -8.10
N PRO A 85 -4.27 10.75 -9.03
CA PRO A 85 -2.81 10.88 -9.12
C PRO A 85 -2.30 12.30 -9.38
N GLN A 86 -3.10 13.18 -10.00
CA GLN A 86 -2.69 14.57 -10.25
C GLN A 86 -2.67 15.35 -8.94
N GLN A 87 -3.65 15.15 -8.07
CA GLN A 87 -3.66 15.79 -6.75
C GLN A 87 -2.47 15.34 -5.89
N VAL A 88 -1.99 14.09 -6.04
CA VAL A 88 -0.73 13.65 -5.41
C VAL A 88 0.44 14.51 -5.87
N GLN A 89 0.57 14.75 -7.18
CA GLN A 89 1.61 15.61 -7.74
C GLN A 89 1.50 17.03 -7.19
N ASP A 90 0.29 17.60 -7.18
CA ASP A 90 0.05 18.98 -6.76
C ASP A 90 0.40 19.19 -5.27
N LYS A 91 0.01 18.24 -4.40
CA LYS A 91 0.35 18.27 -2.97
C LYS A 91 1.87 18.25 -2.74
N LEU A 92 2.60 17.47 -3.54
CA LEU A 92 4.04 17.29 -3.38
C LEU A 92 4.87 18.40 -4.06
N ALA A 93 4.35 19.02 -5.12
CA ALA A 93 5.03 20.07 -5.90
C ALA A 93 5.45 21.28 -5.05
N HIS A 94 4.79 21.51 -3.92
CA HIS A 94 5.11 22.63 -3.03
C HIS A 94 6.28 22.36 -2.09
N LEU A 95 6.68 21.09 -1.93
CA LEU A 95 7.73 20.70 -1.01
C LEU A 95 9.11 21.14 -1.53
N PRO A 96 10.03 21.59 -0.65
CA PRO A 96 11.33 22.15 -1.03
C PRO A 96 12.15 21.28 -2.00
N LEU A 97 12.21 19.96 -1.78
CA LEU A 97 12.97 19.06 -2.65
C LEU A 97 12.37 18.96 -4.07
N TYR A 98 11.04 19.10 -4.20
CA TYR A 98 10.36 19.08 -5.50
C TYR A 98 10.51 20.41 -6.23
N LYS A 99 10.37 21.53 -5.52
CA LYS A 99 10.56 22.88 -6.09
C LYS A 99 11.95 23.07 -6.69
N LYS A 100 12.95 22.42 -6.10
CA LYS A 100 14.34 22.45 -6.56
C LYS A 100 14.70 21.30 -7.51
N ASP A 101 13.73 20.49 -7.90
CA ASP A 101 13.93 19.33 -8.80
C ASP A 101 15.00 18.35 -8.29
N LEU A 102 15.13 18.20 -6.96
CA LEU A 102 16.10 17.31 -6.31
C LEU A 102 15.57 15.89 -6.16
N VAL A 103 14.24 15.73 -6.22
CA VAL A 103 13.54 14.45 -6.12
C VAL A 103 12.40 14.41 -7.12
N ASN A 104 12.14 13.23 -7.66
CA ASN A 104 11.06 12.95 -8.60
C ASN A 104 10.16 11.83 -8.09
N ILE A 105 8.89 11.86 -8.48
CA ILE A 105 7.99 10.72 -8.28
C ILE A 105 8.34 9.65 -9.31
N ALA A 106 8.77 8.49 -8.83
CA ALA A 106 9.05 7.33 -9.68
C ALA A 106 7.76 6.57 -10.02
N LYS A 107 6.85 6.44 -9.05
CA LYS A 107 5.60 5.71 -9.22
C LYS A 107 4.51 6.22 -8.26
N ILE A 108 3.27 6.23 -8.75
CA ILE A 108 2.05 6.43 -7.97
C ILE A 108 1.20 5.17 -8.17
N ILE A 109 0.78 4.53 -7.08
CA ILE A 109 -0.02 3.30 -7.12
C ILE A 109 -1.30 3.55 -6.33
N PRO A 110 -2.50 3.38 -6.93
CA PRO A 110 -3.74 3.42 -6.16
C PRO A 110 -3.80 2.20 -5.23
N LEU A 111 -4.14 2.45 -3.97
CA LEU A 111 -4.31 1.40 -2.95
C LEU A 111 -5.76 1.30 -2.47
N GLY A 112 -6.59 2.30 -2.74
CA GLY A 112 -7.99 2.36 -2.29
C GLY A 112 -8.09 2.92 -0.87
N SER A 113 -8.61 2.19 0.10
CA SER A 113 -8.73 2.66 1.49
C SER A 113 -7.97 1.78 2.47
N LYS A 114 -7.30 2.40 3.44
CA LYS A 114 -6.64 1.68 4.54
C LYS A 114 -7.66 0.84 5.32
N TRP A 115 -7.33 -0.43 5.51
CA TRP A 115 -8.20 -1.40 6.20
C TRP A 115 -7.66 -1.79 7.57
N LEU A 116 -6.41 -2.25 7.65
CA LEU A 116 -5.75 -2.66 8.90
C LEU A 116 -4.38 -2.02 9.01
N ASP A 117 -3.94 -1.76 10.24
CA ASP A 117 -2.70 -1.05 10.55
C ASP A 117 -1.97 -1.62 11.78
N ASN A 118 -0.64 -1.69 11.70
CA ASN A 118 0.29 -2.06 12.77
C ASN A 118 1.69 -1.50 12.45
N THR A 119 2.48 -1.15 13.47
CA THR A 119 3.80 -0.49 13.34
C THR A 119 4.93 -1.25 14.05
N PRO A 120 5.24 -2.50 13.64
CA PRO A 120 6.36 -3.25 14.20
C PRO A 120 7.70 -2.80 13.59
N ASP A 121 8.78 -2.88 14.38
CA ASP A 121 10.13 -2.45 14.00
C ASP A 121 10.87 -3.52 13.15
N TYR A 122 10.39 -3.73 11.92
CA TYR A 122 10.96 -4.69 10.97
C TYR A 122 10.90 -4.17 9.53
N ASN A 123 11.63 -4.83 8.63
CA ASN A 123 11.62 -4.53 7.20
C ASN A 123 10.30 -4.99 6.54
N ASN A 124 9.75 -4.15 5.66
CA ASN A 124 8.44 -4.35 5.05
C ASN A 124 8.51 -4.50 3.53
N TYR A 125 7.63 -5.34 3.00
CA TYR A 125 7.38 -5.52 1.58
C TYR A 125 5.89 -5.40 1.29
N GLY A 126 5.54 -4.51 0.36
CA GLY A 126 4.19 -4.34 -0.15
C GLY A 126 3.91 -5.38 -1.21
N VAL A 127 2.78 -6.05 -1.10
CA VAL A 127 2.30 -7.03 -2.07
C VAL A 127 0.92 -6.59 -2.55
N THR A 128 0.82 -6.24 -3.82
CA THR A 128 -0.45 -5.96 -4.49
C THR A 128 -0.88 -7.18 -5.28
N MET A 129 -2.12 -7.62 -5.05
CA MET A 129 -2.75 -8.75 -5.73
C MET A 129 -3.85 -8.24 -6.65
N THR A 130 -3.75 -8.56 -7.94
CA THR A 130 -4.68 -8.10 -8.98
C THR A 130 -5.25 -9.29 -9.71
N TRP A 131 -6.56 -9.33 -9.94
CA TRP A 131 -7.21 -10.44 -10.61
C TRP A 131 -6.82 -10.50 -12.08
N LYS A 132 -6.57 -11.73 -12.57
CA LYS A 132 -6.49 -12.02 -13.99
C LYS A 132 -7.89 -12.04 -14.61
N GLN A 133 -7.93 -11.84 -15.92
CA GLN A 133 -9.17 -11.94 -16.69
C GLN A 133 -9.64 -13.40 -16.83
N GLY A 134 -10.93 -13.58 -17.15
CA GLY A 134 -11.53 -14.89 -17.41
C GLY A 134 -11.85 -15.74 -16.18
N ILE A 135 -11.76 -15.18 -14.96
CA ILE A 135 -12.18 -15.86 -13.72
C ILE A 135 -13.65 -15.55 -13.45
N GLU A 136 -14.45 -16.58 -13.15
CA GLU A 136 -15.87 -16.40 -12.87
C GLU A 136 -16.10 -15.56 -11.61
N ALA A 137 -17.05 -14.63 -11.69
CA ALA A 137 -17.31 -13.67 -10.61
C ALA A 137 -17.64 -14.33 -9.27
N LEU A 138 -18.40 -15.42 -9.27
CA LEU A 138 -18.74 -16.18 -8.06
C LEU A 138 -17.51 -16.88 -7.44
N GLU A 139 -16.58 -17.33 -8.28
CA GLU A 139 -15.33 -17.94 -7.81
C GLU A 139 -14.41 -16.87 -7.19
N ILE A 140 -14.35 -15.67 -7.79
CA ILE A 140 -13.68 -14.52 -7.19
C ILE A 140 -14.27 -14.22 -5.80
N ASP A 141 -15.59 -14.16 -5.67
CA ASP A 141 -16.26 -13.83 -4.41
C ASP A 141 -15.98 -14.87 -3.30
N ARG A 142 -15.91 -16.15 -3.68
CA ARG A 142 -15.53 -17.25 -2.78
C ARG A 142 -14.08 -17.11 -2.30
N VAL A 143 -13.14 -16.96 -3.23
CA VAL A 143 -11.70 -16.85 -2.93
C VAL A 143 -11.41 -15.60 -2.11
N LEU A 144 -12.00 -14.46 -2.49
CA LEU A 144 -11.84 -13.19 -1.78
C LEU A 144 -12.25 -13.30 -0.31
N SER A 145 -13.36 -13.98 -0.02
CA SER A 145 -13.82 -14.16 1.36
C SER A 145 -12.80 -14.90 2.22
N ILE A 146 -12.10 -15.88 1.65
CA ILE A 146 -11.04 -16.66 2.32
C ILE A 146 -9.79 -15.81 2.50
N ASP A 147 -9.39 -15.11 1.45
CA ASP A 147 -8.17 -14.29 1.45
C ASP A 147 -8.26 -13.10 2.40
N LEU A 148 -9.41 -12.44 2.51
CA LEU A 148 -9.61 -11.37 3.49
C LEU A 148 -9.50 -11.90 4.93
N GLN A 149 -10.05 -13.08 5.23
CA GLN A 149 -9.86 -13.72 6.55
C GLN A 149 -8.38 -14.07 6.80
N ARG A 150 -7.63 -14.40 5.74
CA ARG A 150 -6.19 -14.63 5.84
C ARG A 150 -5.44 -13.36 6.21
N VAL A 151 -5.77 -12.21 5.61
CA VAL A 151 -5.16 -10.91 5.98
C VAL A 151 -5.38 -10.63 7.47
N ILE A 152 -6.61 -10.81 7.98
CA ILE A 152 -6.93 -10.61 9.40
C ILE A 152 -6.07 -11.52 10.28
N SER A 153 -5.98 -12.81 9.93
CA SER A 153 -5.21 -13.79 10.70
C SER A 153 -3.71 -13.44 10.75
N LEU A 154 -3.14 -12.99 9.62
CA LEU A 154 -1.74 -12.60 9.53
C LEU A 154 -1.47 -11.27 10.28
N ASN A 155 -2.43 -10.35 10.28
CA ASN A 155 -2.36 -9.12 11.10
C ASN A 155 -2.37 -9.44 12.60
N GLN A 156 -3.27 -10.33 13.04
CA GLN A 156 -3.31 -10.79 14.44
C GLN A 156 -2.03 -11.53 14.86
N ALA A 157 -1.37 -12.21 13.92
CA ALA A 157 -0.06 -12.84 14.14
C ALA A 157 1.12 -11.84 14.11
N GLY A 158 0.86 -10.54 13.85
CA GLY A 158 1.89 -9.50 13.77
C GLY A 158 2.71 -9.51 12.48
N LEU A 159 2.29 -10.26 11.44
CA LEU A 159 3.02 -10.38 10.17
C LEU A 159 2.61 -9.32 9.13
N VAL A 160 1.44 -8.72 9.29
CA VAL A 160 0.93 -7.64 8.42
C VAL A 160 1.04 -6.31 9.15
N THR A 161 1.68 -5.35 8.50
CA THR A 161 1.86 -3.98 9.01
C THR A 161 0.84 -3.01 8.46
N SER A 162 0.40 -3.21 7.23
CA SER A 162 -0.71 -2.45 6.64
C SER A 162 -1.48 -3.29 5.65
N SER A 163 -2.75 -2.97 5.46
CA SER A 163 -3.51 -3.46 4.32
C SER A 163 -4.46 -2.41 3.78
N TYR A 164 -4.72 -2.49 2.49
CA TYR A 164 -5.56 -1.57 1.74
C TYR A 164 -6.48 -2.35 0.79
N LEU A 165 -7.68 -1.80 0.58
CA LEU A 165 -8.69 -2.36 -0.32
C LEU A 165 -9.05 -1.34 -1.39
N ASP A 166 -8.95 -1.76 -2.65
CA ASP A 166 -9.41 -1.01 -3.81
C ASP A 166 -10.37 -1.86 -4.63
N THR A 167 -10.81 -1.37 -5.77
CA THR A 167 -11.63 -2.09 -6.73
C THR A 167 -10.97 -2.18 -8.09
N GLN A 168 -11.19 -3.29 -8.78
CA GLN A 168 -10.78 -3.53 -10.14
C GLN A 168 -12.02 -3.79 -10.98
N GLU A 169 -12.13 -3.11 -12.12
CA GLU A 169 -13.10 -3.44 -13.15
C GLU A 169 -12.57 -4.60 -14.00
N LEU A 170 -13.36 -5.67 -14.10
CA LEU A 170 -13.11 -6.86 -14.90
C LEU A 170 -13.99 -6.84 -16.15
N GLU A 171 -13.86 -7.86 -17.00
CA GLU A 171 -14.73 -8.06 -18.16
C GLU A 171 -16.22 -7.89 -17.82
N ASN A 172 -16.98 -7.35 -18.77
CA ASN A 172 -18.42 -7.05 -18.65
C ASN A 172 -18.76 -6.06 -17.52
N ASN A 173 -17.85 -5.14 -17.19
CA ASN A 173 -18.00 -4.10 -16.16
C ASN A 173 -18.25 -4.69 -14.76
N VAL A 174 -17.76 -5.91 -14.52
CA VAL A 174 -17.86 -6.56 -13.22
C VAL A 174 -16.79 -5.98 -12.31
N VAL A 175 -17.19 -5.22 -11.30
CA VAL A 175 -16.27 -4.63 -10.33
C VAL A 175 -16.01 -5.60 -9.18
N ARG A 176 -14.74 -5.83 -8.83
CA ARG A 176 -14.34 -6.71 -7.73
C ARG A 176 -13.25 -6.08 -6.84
N PRO A 177 -13.26 -6.35 -5.52
CA PRO A 177 -12.21 -5.87 -4.65
C PRO A 177 -10.84 -6.45 -5.01
N VAL A 178 -9.81 -5.61 -4.95
CA VAL A 178 -8.40 -6.01 -4.93
C VAL A 178 -7.79 -5.56 -3.62
N TYR A 179 -6.70 -6.19 -3.22
CA TYR A 179 -6.09 -5.93 -1.92
C TYR A 179 -4.58 -5.80 -2.04
N SER A 180 -4.05 -4.86 -1.27
CA SER A 180 -2.62 -4.66 -1.07
C SER A 180 -2.28 -4.89 0.39
N VAL A 181 -1.22 -5.65 0.65
CA VAL A 181 -0.81 -6.05 2.00
C VAL A 181 0.68 -5.79 2.17
N SER A 182 1.05 -5.07 3.23
CA SER A 182 2.44 -4.88 3.65
C SER A 182 2.81 -5.96 4.66
N PHE A 183 3.76 -6.82 4.30
CA PHE A 183 4.28 -7.89 5.16
C PHE A 183 5.61 -7.52 5.79
N ILE A 184 5.82 -8.00 7.00
CA ILE A 184 7.16 -8.22 7.52
C ILE A 184 7.78 -9.38 6.72
N ALA A 185 8.84 -9.11 5.98
CA ALA A 185 9.56 -10.14 5.23
C ALA A 185 11.07 -9.86 5.21
N LYS A 186 11.85 -10.92 4.95
CA LYS A 186 13.31 -10.86 4.93
C LYS A 186 13.78 -10.19 3.64
N ASP A 187 13.21 -10.66 2.54
CA ASP A 187 13.48 -10.24 1.18
C ASP A 187 12.21 -10.35 0.32
N ALA A 188 12.31 -9.93 -0.95
CA ALA A 188 11.20 -9.99 -1.89
C ALA A 188 10.73 -11.43 -2.18
N GLN A 189 11.62 -12.42 -2.08
CA GLN A 189 11.29 -13.82 -2.31
C GLN A 189 10.46 -14.37 -1.15
N HIS A 190 10.83 -14.07 0.10
CA HIS A 190 10.02 -14.39 1.28
C HIS A 190 8.66 -13.70 1.20
N ALA A 191 8.58 -12.43 0.76
CA ALA A 191 7.29 -11.75 0.57
C ALA A 191 6.40 -12.45 -0.49
N LYS A 192 7.00 -12.95 -1.57
CA LYS A 192 6.31 -13.74 -2.60
C LYS A 192 5.85 -15.10 -2.07
N GLU A 193 6.65 -15.76 -1.23
CA GLU A 193 6.26 -16.99 -0.56
C GLU A 193 5.09 -16.78 0.41
N LEU A 194 5.09 -15.66 1.15
CA LEU A 194 3.95 -15.25 1.96
C LEU A 194 2.70 -15.01 1.10
N SER A 195 2.84 -14.43 -0.09
CA SER A 195 1.70 -14.20 -0.99
C SER A 195 1.09 -15.50 -1.53
N HIS A 196 1.84 -16.60 -1.60
CA HIS A 196 1.30 -17.92 -1.97
C HIS A 196 0.39 -18.54 -0.88
N GLN A 197 0.30 -17.93 0.31
CA GLN A 197 -0.66 -18.33 1.33
C GLN A 197 -2.08 -17.81 1.05
N PHE A 198 -2.24 -16.95 0.06
CA PHE A 198 -3.53 -16.50 -0.45
C PHE A 198 -4.00 -17.44 -1.56
N GLU A 199 -5.26 -17.84 -1.49
CA GLU A 199 -5.87 -18.78 -2.42
C GLU A 199 -5.90 -18.20 -3.84
N ALA A 200 -6.15 -16.89 -4.01
CA ALA A 200 -6.10 -16.24 -5.33
C ALA A 200 -4.74 -16.42 -6.03
N VAL A 201 -3.65 -16.38 -5.26
CA VAL A 201 -2.29 -16.56 -5.80
C VAL A 201 -1.98 -18.04 -6.00
N ALA A 202 -2.35 -18.90 -5.06
CA ALA A 202 -2.11 -20.34 -5.14
C ALA A 202 -2.84 -21.00 -6.32
N LEU A 203 -4.06 -20.55 -6.62
CA LEU A 203 -4.85 -21.00 -7.78
C LEU A 203 -4.42 -20.35 -9.10
N GLY A 204 -3.50 -19.37 -9.04
CA GLY A 204 -3.02 -18.65 -10.22
C GLY A 204 -4.01 -17.62 -10.78
N TYR A 205 -5.05 -17.26 -10.02
CA TYR A 205 -6.08 -16.29 -10.39
C TYR A 205 -5.65 -14.84 -10.25
N ALA A 206 -4.63 -14.56 -9.43
CA ALA A 206 -4.08 -13.23 -9.25
C ALA A 206 -2.63 -13.11 -9.75
N ASP A 207 -2.30 -11.95 -10.31
CA ASP A 207 -0.93 -11.49 -10.45
C ASP A 207 -0.47 -10.84 -9.16
N VAL A 208 0.83 -10.97 -8.89
CA VAL A 208 1.46 -10.49 -7.65
C VAL A 208 2.57 -9.50 -8.01
N ASN A 209 2.43 -8.27 -7.53
CA ASN A 209 3.49 -7.28 -7.58
C ASN A 209 4.07 -7.07 -6.18
N VAL A 210 5.38 -7.37 -6.04
CA VAL A 210 6.12 -7.20 -4.77
C VAL A 210 6.99 -5.95 -4.85
N GLN A 211 6.93 -5.12 -3.83
CA GLN A 211 7.70 -3.89 -3.71
C GLN A 211 8.39 -3.83 -2.35
N HIS A 212 9.69 -3.54 -2.32
CA HIS A 212 10.38 -3.27 -1.06
C HIS A 212 9.93 -1.90 -0.52
N LEU A 213 9.50 -1.86 0.75
CA LEU A 213 9.03 -0.62 1.38
C LEU A 213 10.06 -0.04 2.35
N GLY A 214 10.79 -0.91 3.07
CA GLY A 214 11.72 -0.50 4.13
C GLY A 214 11.11 -0.59 5.52
N TYR A 215 11.62 0.19 6.47
CA TYR A 215 11.15 0.19 7.85
C TYR A 215 9.98 1.15 8.00
N LYS A 216 8.89 0.65 8.59
CA LYS A 216 7.69 1.47 8.82
C LYS A 216 7.94 2.45 9.97
N LEU A 217 7.59 3.70 9.75
CA LEU A 217 7.69 4.77 10.73
C LEU A 217 6.32 5.00 11.38
N SER A 218 6.32 5.37 12.67
CA SER A 218 5.09 5.82 13.32
C SER A 218 4.66 7.16 12.74
N VAL A 219 3.39 7.25 12.35
CA VAL A 219 2.79 8.47 11.78
C VAL A 219 1.90 9.20 12.79
N THR A 220 1.74 8.67 14.00
CA THR A 220 1.06 9.34 15.11
C THR A 220 1.99 10.29 15.86
N ASN A 221 1.51 11.50 16.13
CA ASN A 221 2.11 12.39 17.11
C ASN A 221 2.02 11.72 18.50
N ASN A 222 3.12 11.73 19.25
CA ASN A 222 3.09 11.48 20.69
C ASN A 222 2.23 12.54 21.40
#